data_AF-A0A1F0BQE5-F1
#
_entry.id   AF-A0A1F0BQE5-F1
#
_cell.length_a   1.000
_cell.length_b   1.000
_cell.length_c   1.000
_cell.angle_alpha   90.00
_cell.angle_beta   90.00
_cell.angle_gamma   90.00
#
_symmetry.space_group_name_H-M   'P 1'
#
loop_
_entity.id
_entity.type
_entity.pdbx_description
1 polymer ?
#
loop_
_entity_poly.entity_id
_entity_poly.type
_entity_poly.pdbx_seq_one_letter_code
_entity_poly.pdbx_strand_id
1 'polypeptide(L)'
;MVKLQNRIKELRERKGLTLKMLSSTTGFSTSAINRWENGIRGLDKDKAHKLSKVLEVQPSELFLSEKGVFQLYWQKEKNIQFQKGKFVLSITRQGKRYSKTFEILEDAIKHRDNVLREYENKDGFPKTRKKENILKYQELIGQKFQRLTVIKLTGPKKKENVSRTYSYAICRCECGRICEVEIFNLLKGKNYSCGCLALEKSRDLGAKFGRDRKTREKARISNILNPSPRKTNKTTRIKNITYSSKLKSYRVQIIRDGVRYTKRFPTLAEAMDYKNALLKELDEKLHSRDE
;
A
#
# COMPACT_ATOMS: atom_id res chain seq x y z
N MET A 1 16.53 -35.60 13.17
CA MET A 1 17.42 -34.73 12.39
C MET A 1 17.69 -35.42 11.05
N VAL A 2 17.25 -34.85 9.93
CA VAL A 2 17.48 -35.44 8.60
C VAL A 2 18.98 -35.28 8.29
N LYS A 3 19.73 -36.38 8.21
CA LYS A 3 21.16 -36.37 7.88
C LYS A 3 21.32 -36.14 6.37
N LEU A 4 22.25 -35.27 5.99
CA LEU A 4 22.56 -35.05 4.58
C LEU A 4 23.29 -36.28 4.01
N GLN A 5 22.66 -36.96 3.05
CA GLN A 5 23.30 -38.08 2.35
C GLN A 5 24.41 -37.55 1.43
N ASN A 6 25.63 -38.04 1.63
CA ASN A 6 26.82 -37.62 0.88
C ASN A 6 27.78 -38.80 0.64
N ARG A 7 28.72 -38.63 -0.30
CA ARG A 7 29.74 -39.65 -0.66
C ARG A 7 31.14 -39.27 -0.21
N ILE A 8 31.29 -38.24 0.63
CA ILE A 8 32.61 -37.66 0.93
C ILE A 8 33.54 -38.71 1.55
N LYS A 9 33.01 -39.52 2.48
CA LYS A 9 33.77 -40.59 3.14
C LYS A 9 34.20 -41.68 2.16
N GLU A 10 33.25 -42.16 1.34
CA GLU A 10 33.48 -43.17 0.30
C GLU A 10 34.57 -42.71 -0.68
N LEU A 11 34.48 -41.47 -1.17
CA LEU A 11 35.44 -40.91 -2.13
C LEU A 11 36.82 -40.70 -1.51
N ARG A 12 36.89 -40.30 -0.23
CA ARG A 12 38.16 -40.20 0.51
C ARG A 12 38.83 -41.56 0.66
N GLU A 13 38.07 -42.57 1.05
CA GLU A 13 38.56 -43.94 1.26
C GLU A 13 38.99 -44.60 -0.06
N ARG A 14 38.26 -44.36 -1.15
CA ARG A 14 38.63 -44.81 -2.51
C ARG A 14 39.98 -44.28 -2.96
N LYS A 15 40.33 -43.07 -2.53
CA LYS A 15 41.64 -42.45 -2.78
C LYS A 15 42.73 -42.83 -1.77
N GLY A 16 42.42 -43.69 -0.78
CA GLY A 16 43.37 -44.07 0.26
C GLY A 16 43.79 -42.93 1.19
N LEU A 17 42.99 -41.86 1.27
CA LEU A 17 43.33 -40.68 2.09
C LEU A 17 42.82 -40.84 3.52
N THR A 18 43.69 -40.61 4.50
CA THR A 18 43.25 -40.48 5.90
C THR A 18 42.65 -39.09 6.15
N LEU A 19 41.82 -38.95 7.19
CA LEU A 19 41.28 -37.64 7.61
C LEU A 19 42.38 -36.60 7.86
N LYS A 20 43.52 -37.04 8.41
CA LYS A 20 44.67 -36.18 8.70
C LYS A 20 45.35 -35.71 7.40
N MET A 21 45.53 -36.60 6.43
CA MET A 21 46.09 -36.24 5.12
C MET A 21 45.18 -35.26 4.38
N LEU A 22 43.87 -35.52 4.35
CA LEU A 22 42.91 -34.61 3.69
C LEU A 22 42.87 -33.24 4.38
N SER A 23 42.99 -33.20 5.70
CA SER A 23 43.10 -31.97 6.49
C SER A 23 44.33 -31.16 6.12
N SER A 24 45.50 -31.80 6.06
CA SER A 24 46.76 -31.14 5.66
C SER A 24 46.71 -30.57 4.24
N THR A 25 46.12 -31.31 3.29
CA THR A 25 46.07 -30.89 1.88
C THR A 25 45.05 -29.77 1.63
N THR A 26 43.91 -29.80 2.33
CA THR A 26 42.81 -28.84 2.10
C THR A 26 42.87 -27.60 2.99
N GLY A 27 43.64 -27.66 4.09
CA GLY A 27 43.67 -26.65 5.14
C GLY A 27 42.41 -26.62 6.01
N PHE A 28 41.51 -27.61 5.89
CA PHE A 28 40.34 -27.74 6.76
C PHE A 28 40.66 -28.57 7.99
N SER A 29 40.01 -28.29 9.12
CA SER A 29 40.22 -29.10 10.33
C SER A 29 39.62 -30.51 10.17
N THR A 30 40.27 -31.50 10.76
CA THR A 30 39.80 -32.90 10.79
C THR A 30 38.37 -33.02 11.33
N SER A 31 38.02 -32.23 12.35
CA SER A 31 36.66 -32.18 12.90
C SER A 31 35.64 -31.60 11.92
N ALA A 32 36.02 -30.64 11.06
CA ALA A 32 35.13 -30.10 10.04
C ALA A 32 34.83 -31.17 8.98
N ILE A 33 35.87 -31.85 8.49
CA ILE A 33 35.76 -32.93 7.50
C ILE A 33 34.88 -34.07 8.04
N ASN A 34 35.13 -34.50 9.28
CA ASN A 34 34.32 -35.55 9.91
C ASN A 34 32.83 -35.17 10.04
N ARG A 35 32.52 -33.91 10.34
CA ARG A 35 31.12 -33.43 10.39
C ARG A 35 30.46 -33.39 9.02
N TRP A 36 31.23 -33.14 7.96
CA TRP A 36 30.74 -33.18 6.58
C TRP A 36 30.49 -34.62 6.12
N GLU A 37 31.43 -35.54 6.37
CA GLU A 37 31.29 -36.97 6.07
C GLU A 37 30.02 -37.56 6.72
N ASN A 38 29.77 -37.23 7.97
CA ASN A 38 28.58 -37.71 8.69
C ASN A 38 27.28 -36.97 8.35
N GLY A 39 27.33 -35.98 7.44
CA GLY A 39 26.15 -35.21 7.02
C GLY A 39 25.54 -34.36 8.13
N ILE A 40 26.30 -34.07 9.19
CA ILE A 40 25.88 -33.25 10.34
C ILE A 40 25.86 -31.77 9.96
N ARG A 41 26.78 -31.35 9.09
CA ARG A 41 26.90 -29.97 8.63
C ARG A 41 27.07 -29.93 7.12
N GLY A 42 26.48 -28.91 6.50
CA GLY A 42 26.66 -28.64 5.07
C GLY A 42 28.04 -28.11 4.69
N LEU A 43 28.38 -28.30 3.42
CA LEU A 43 29.58 -27.81 2.78
C LEU A 43 29.25 -26.58 1.91
N ASP A 44 30.13 -25.57 1.95
CA ASP A 44 30.00 -24.32 1.19
C ASP A 44 30.75 -24.38 -0.16
N LYS A 45 30.51 -23.44 -1.10
CA LYS A 45 30.83 -23.60 -2.54
C LYS A 45 32.31 -23.73 -2.74
N ASP A 46 33.03 -22.80 -2.16
CA ASP A 46 34.47 -22.77 -2.25
C ASP A 46 35.09 -23.97 -1.54
N LYS A 47 34.43 -24.48 -0.48
CA LYS A 47 34.90 -25.66 0.26
C LYS A 47 34.67 -26.94 -0.52
N ALA A 48 33.53 -27.09 -1.19
CA ALA A 48 33.24 -28.21 -2.06
C ALA A 48 34.18 -28.26 -3.27
N HIS A 49 34.48 -27.13 -3.90
CA HIS A 49 35.46 -27.08 -5.00
C HIS A 49 36.86 -27.44 -4.53
N LYS A 50 37.29 -26.98 -3.35
CA LYS A 50 38.59 -27.37 -2.77
C LYS A 50 38.65 -28.87 -2.47
N LEU A 51 37.60 -29.41 -1.87
CA LEU A 51 37.51 -30.83 -1.53
C LEU A 51 37.48 -31.70 -2.79
N SER A 52 36.66 -31.32 -3.78
CA SER A 52 36.50 -32.06 -5.04
C SER A 52 37.80 -32.05 -5.85
N LYS A 53 38.58 -30.97 -5.82
CA LYS A 53 39.90 -30.90 -6.45
C LYS A 53 40.89 -31.90 -5.85
N VAL A 54 40.92 -32.05 -4.53
CA VAL A 54 41.80 -33.04 -3.86
C VAL A 54 41.29 -34.47 -4.09
N LEU A 55 39.97 -34.65 -4.13
CA LEU A 55 39.35 -35.94 -4.40
C LEU A 55 39.27 -36.30 -5.89
N GLU A 56 39.73 -35.43 -6.80
CA GLU A 56 39.65 -35.58 -8.27
C GLU A 56 38.26 -36.00 -8.77
N VAL A 57 37.22 -35.38 -8.22
CA VAL A 57 35.83 -35.60 -8.65
C VAL A 57 35.18 -34.27 -9.00
N GLN A 58 34.07 -34.31 -9.72
CA GLN A 58 33.24 -33.12 -9.86
C GLN A 58 32.58 -32.76 -8.52
N PRO A 59 32.37 -31.46 -8.20
CA PRO A 59 31.69 -31.05 -6.96
C PRO A 59 30.32 -31.71 -6.76
N SER A 60 29.62 -32.03 -7.85
CA SER A 60 28.33 -32.74 -7.87
C SER A 60 28.40 -34.16 -7.33
N GLU A 61 29.54 -34.83 -7.49
CA GLU A 61 29.71 -36.24 -7.09
C GLU A 61 29.91 -36.41 -5.59
N LEU A 62 30.19 -35.33 -4.85
CA LEU A 62 30.34 -35.36 -3.40
C LEU A 62 29.04 -35.73 -2.66
N PHE A 63 27.88 -35.72 -3.32
CA PHE A 63 26.57 -35.89 -2.69
C PHE A 63 25.75 -37.03 -3.31
N LEU A 64 24.99 -37.76 -2.47
CA LEU A 64 24.04 -38.80 -2.89
C LEU A 64 22.65 -38.19 -2.99
N SER A 65 22.31 -37.55 -4.10
CA SER A 65 20.90 -37.33 -4.45
C SER A 65 20.76 -36.99 -5.93
N GLU A 66 19.64 -37.42 -6.51
CA GLU A 66 19.27 -37.24 -7.90
C GLU A 66 19.55 -35.82 -8.41
N LYS A 67 19.95 -35.74 -9.69
CA LYS A 67 20.52 -34.59 -10.43
C LYS A 67 19.88 -33.20 -10.22
N GLY A 68 18.75 -33.07 -9.51
CA GLY A 68 18.08 -31.81 -9.18
C GLY A 68 18.28 -31.26 -7.76
N VAL A 69 18.65 -32.08 -6.76
CA VAL A 69 18.76 -31.62 -5.35
C VAL A 69 20.11 -30.95 -5.07
N PHE A 70 21.16 -31.31 -5.82
CA PHE A 70 22.47 -30.67 -5.75
C PHE A 70 22.40 -29.15 -6.00
N GLN A 71 21.52 -28.69 -6.90
CA GLN A 71 21.31 -27.26 -7.16
C GLN A 71 20.64 -26.51 -6.01
N LEU A 72 19.75 -27.17 -5.24
CA LEU A 72 19.05 -26.57 -4.09
C LEU A 72 19.99 -26.33 -2.89
N TYR A 73 21.03 -27.15 -2.72
CA TYR A 73 21.97 -27.03 -1.60
C TYR A 73 22.90 -25.80 -1.72
N TRP A 74 23.14 -25.34 -2.96
CA TRP A 74 24.01 -24.21 -3.29
C TRP A 74 23.32 -22.84 -3.23
N GLN A 75 21.99 -22.77 -3.14
CA GLN A 75 21.21 -21.53 -3.23
C GLN A 75 21.20 -20.72 -1.93
N LYS A 76 22.39 -20.39 -1.40
CA LYS A 76 22.58 -19.14 -0.65
C LYS A 76 23.32 -18.17 -1.53
N GLU A 77 22.71 -17.82 -2.66
CA GLU A 77 23.16 -16.69 -3.46
C GLU A 77 23.22 -15.45 -2.57
N LYS A 78 24.36 -14.74 -2.55
CA LYS A 78 24.55 -13.59 -1.67
C LYS A 78 23.42 -12.59 -1.91
N ASN A 79 22.79 -12.14 -0.83
CA ASN A 79 21.61 -11.28 -0.84
C ASN A 79 20.31 -11.93 -1.36
N ILE A 80 20.25 -13.23 -1.70
CA ILE A 80 19.03 -13.90 -2.18
C ILE A 80 18.70 -15.09 -1.27
N GLN A 81 17.45 -15.15 -0.81
CA GLN A 81 16.95 -16.23 0.06
C GLN A 81 15.66 -16.81 -0.50
N PHE A 82 15.51 -18.12 -0.50
CA PHE A 82 14.24 -18.74 -0.87
C PHE A 82 13.29 -18.75 0.34
N GLN A 83 12.16 -18.05 0.24
CA GLN A 83 11.12 -17.99 1.28
C GLN A 83 9.73 -18.07 0.65
N LYS A 84 8.86 -18.92 1.22
CA LYS A 84 7.45 -19.07 0.81
C LYS A 84 7.28 -19.32 -0.71
N GLY A 85 8.12 -20.17 -1.30
CA GLY A 85 8.05 -20.51 -2.72
C GLY A 85 8.60 -19.45 -3.69
N LYS A 86 9.28 -18.40 -3.19
CA LYS A 86 9.84 -17.32 -4.02
C LYS A 86 11.28 -17.00 -3.61
N PHE A 87 12.08 -16.55 -4.56
CA PHE A 87 13.43 -16.02 -4.35
C PHE A 87 13.36 -14.56 -3.91
N VAL A 88 13.78 -14.28 -2.69
CA VAL A 88 13.77 -12.95 -2.07
C VAL A 88 15.16 -12.36 -2.12
N LEU A 89 15.38 -11.40 -3.02
CA LEU A 89 16.56 -10.56 -3.07
C LEU A 89 16.44 -9.46 -2.00
N SER A 90 17.46 -9.29 -1.16
CA SER A 90 17.53 -8.31 -0.08
C SER A 90 18.94 -7.73 0.04
N ILE A 91 19.11 -6.44 -0.27
CA ILE A 91 20.41 -5.75 -0.22
C ILE A 91 20.30 -4.55 0.72
N THR A 92 21.28 -4.37 1.62
CA THR A 92 21.33 -3.25 2.58
C THR A 92 22.58 -2.42 2.34
N ARG A 93 22.45 -1.09 2.25
CA ARG A 93 23.57 -0.12 2.18
C ARG A 93 23.22 1.15 2.96
N GLN A 94 24.16 1.62 3.79
CA GLN A 94 24.02 2.85 4.60
C GLN A 94 22.65 2.96 5.30
N GLY A 95 22.20 1.88 5.95
CA GLY A 95 20.93 1.82 6.69
C GLY A 95 19.65 1.70 5.86
N LYS A 96 19.72 1.74 4.52
CA LYS A 96 18.56 1.56 3.62
C LYS A 96 18.55 0.13 3.06
N ARG A 97 17.40 -0.54 3.15
CA ARG A 97 17.17 -1.91 2.65
C ARG A 97 16.36 -1.90 1.35
N TYR A 98 16.88 -2.54 0.33
CA TYR A 98 16.20 -2.89 -0.91
C TYR A 98 15.74 -4.36 -0.85
N SER A 99 14.51 -4.65 -1.24
CA SER A 99 14.00 -6.02 -1.31
C SER A 99 13.08 -6.23 -2.51
N LYS A 100 13.22 -7.35 -3.21
CA LYS A 100 12.36 -7.76 -4.33
C LYS A 100 12.24 -9.28 -4.41
N THR A 101 11.08 -9.78 -4.80
CA THR A 101 10.82 -11.21 -4.92
C THR A 101 10.69 -11.66 -6.37
N PHE A 102 11.17 -12.86 -6.66
CA PHE A 102 11.21 -13.46 -7.98
C PHE A 102 10.71 -14.91 -7.89
N GLU A 103 10.15 -15.41 -8.98
CA GLU A 103 9.72 -16.81 -9.08
C GLU A 103 10.88 -17.71 -9.53
N ILE A 104 11.79 -17.16 -10.34
CA ILE A 104 12.95 -17.84 -10.91
C ILE A 104 14.25 -17.28 -10.28
N LEU A 105 15.20 -18.17 -9.95
CA LEU A 105 16.48 -17.77 -9.34
C LEU A 105 17.34 -16.92 -10.28
N GLU A 106 17.42 -17.29 -11.56
CA GLU A 106 18.23 -16.59 -12.56
C GLU A 106 17.81 -15.13 -12.70
N ASP A 107 16.51 -14.85 -12.68
CA ASP A 107 15.97 -13.50 -12.66
C ASP A 107 16.39 -12.73 -11.41
N ALA A 108 16.36 -13.40 -10.25
CA ALA A 108 16.81 -12.81 -8.99
C ALA A 108 18.31 -12.45 -9.03
N ILE A 109 19.15 -13.31 -9.62
CA ILE A 109 20.60 -13.11 -9.79
C ILE A 109 20.85 -11.96 -10.76
N LYS A 110 20.24 -11.99 -11.94
CA LYS A 110 20.36 -10.93 -12.96
C LYS A 110 19.95 -9.58 -12.39
N HIS A 111 18.86 -9.54 -11.63
CA HIS A 111 18.39 -8.31 -11.00
C HIS A 111 19.32 -7.85 -9.87
N ARG A 112 19.88 -8.76 -9.07
CA ARG A 112 20.90 -8.43 -8.06
C ARG A 112 22.10 -7.75 -8.69
N ASP A 113 22.64 -8.34 -9.75
CA ASP A 113 23.89 -7.87 -10.38
C ASP A 113 23.67 -6.52 -11.06
N ASN A 114 22.52 -6.32 -11.70
CA ASN A 114 22.12 -5.01 -12.23
C ASN A 114 22.02 -3.96 -11.12
N VAL A 115 21.37 -4.30 -10.00
CA VAL A 115 21.28 -3.41 -8.84
C VAL A 115 22.68 -3.09 -8.32
N LEU A 116 23.55 -4.07 -8.11
CA LEU A 116 24.91 -3.80 -7.61
C LEU A 116 25.74 -2.94 -8.57
N ARG A 117 25.62 -3.17 -9.89
CA ARG A 117 26.33 -2.42 -10.94
C ARG A 117 25.82 -0.98 -11.10
N GLU A 118 24.50 -0.78 -11.09
CA GLU A 118 23.89 0.57 -11.19
C GLU A 118 24.22 1.49 -9.99
N TYR A 119 24.59 0.91 -8.85
CA TYR A 119 24.81 1.63 -7.59
C TYR A 119 26.27 1.68 -7.13
N GLU A 120 27.25 1.45 -8.01
CA GLU A 120 28.67 1.66 -7.66
C GLU A 120 28.94 3.11 -7.23
N ASN A 121 28.20 4.12 -7.72
CA ASN A 121 28.55 5.55 -7.59
C ASN A 121 27.42 6.52 -7.18
N LYS A 122 26.39 6.10 -6.41
CA LYS A 122 25.29 7.01 -5.99
C LYS A 122 24.91 6.87 -4.51
N ASP A 123 24.52 7.99 -3.89
CA ASP A 123 24.10 8.19 -2.48
C ASP A 123 22.82 7.41 -2.05
N GLY A 124 22.89 6.08 -2.11
CA GLY A 124 21.87 5.13 -1.65
C GLY A 124 20.93 4.60 -2.75
N PHE A 125 20.19 3.53 -2.42
CA PHE A 125 19.23 2.91 -3.34
C PHE A 125 18.13 3.91 -3.78
N PRO A 126 17.75 3.95 -5.06
CA PRO A 126 16.63 4.75 -5.53
C PRO A 126 15.37 4.32 -4.80
N LYS A 127 14.54 5.29 -4.44
CA LYS A 127 13.16 5.02 -4.02
C LYS A 127 12.41 4.45 -5.24
N THR A 128 12.47 3.13 -5.43
CA THR A 128 11.87 2.38 -6.55
C THR A 128 10.41 2.74 -6.82
N ARG A 129 9.67 3.18 -5.79
CA ARG A 129 8.27 3.61 -5.92
C ARG A 129 8.01 4.80 -6.84
N LYS A 130 8.98 5.67 -7.14
CA LYS A 130 8.71 6.89 -7.94
C LYS A 130 8.60 6.63 -9.45
N LYS A 131 9.46 5.76 -10.02
CA LYS A 131 9.54 5.52 -11.48
C LYS A 131 8.61 4.38 -11.94
N GLU A 132 8.50 3.31 -11.15
CA GLU A 132 7.65 2.14 -11.46
C GLU A 132 6.15 2.48 -11.56
N ASN A 133 5.66 3.47 -10.80
CA ASN A 133 4.24 3.83 -10.81
C ASN A 133 3.81 4.60 -12.08
N ILE A 134 4.71 5.28 -12.79
CA ILE A 134 4.35 6.02 -14.00
C ILE A 134 4.17 5.05 -15.17
N LEU A 135 5.09 4.09 -15.32
CA LEU A 135 5.00 3.01 -16.30
C LEU A 135 3.75 2.14 -16.11
N LYS A 136 3.38 1.85 -14.85
CA LYS A 136 2.20 1.03 -14.53
C LYS A 136 0.88 1.57 -15.11
N TYR A 137 0.74 2.89 -15.24
CA TYR A 137 -0.52 3.52 -15.65
C TYR A 137 -0.46 4.09 -17.06
N GLN A 138 0.63 3.83 -17.80
CA GLN A 138 0.90 4.43 -19.10
C GLN A 138 -0.20 4.11 -20.12
N GLU A 139 -0.80 2.93 -20.03
CA GLU A 139 -1.95 2.47 -20.84
C GLU A 139 -3.25 3.27 -20.59
N LEU A 140 -3.32 4.04 -19.49
CA LEU A 140 -4.48 4.88 -19.21
C LEU A 140 -4.49 6.16 -20.06
N ILE A 141 -3.35 6.57 -20.63
CA ILE A 141 -3.28 7.76 -21.49
C ILE A 141 -4.15 7.55 -22.72
N GLY A 142 -5.03 8.50 -23.00
CA GLY A 142 -6.03 8.41 -24.08
C GLY A 142 -7.32 7.69 -23.69
N GLN A 143 -7.37 6.96 -22.57
CA GLN A 143 -8.60 6.31 -22.13
C GLN A 143 -9.65 7.32 -21.64
N LYS A 144 -10.90 6.98 -21.91
CA LYS A 144 -12.08 7.75 -21.53
C LYS A 144 -12.79 7.12 -20.34
N PHE A 145 -12.92 7.88 -19.26
CA PHE A 145 -13.66 7.58 -18.06
C PHE A 145 -14.88 8.47 -17.99
N GLN A 146 -15.99 8.01 -18.55
CA GLN A 146 -17.22 8.78 -18.70
C GLN A 146 -16.94 10.12 -19.41
N ARG A 147 -17.01 11.28 -18.73
CA ARG A 147 -16.77 12.59 -19.35
C ARG A 147 -15.31 13.02 -19.27
N LEU A 148 -14.39 12.21 -18.75
CA LEU A 148 -12.97 12.55 -18.59
C LEU A 148 -12.10 11.71 -19.52
N THR A 149 -11.25 12.34 -20.31
CA THR A 149 -10.22 11.67 -21.11
C THR A 149 -8.85 11.95 -20.52
N VAL A 150 -8.06 10.91 -20.24
CA VAL A 150 -6.71 11.07 -19.66
C VAL A 150 -5.75 11.62 -20.71
N ILE A 151 -5.14 12.78 -20.42
CA ILE A 151 -4.15 13.42 -21.31
C ILE A 151 -2.74 13.03 -20.91
N LYS A 152 -2.46 13.09 -19.60
CA LYS A 152 -1.10 12.94 -19.07
C LYS A 152 -1.13 12.37 -17.66
N LEU A 153 -0.17 11.50 -17.36
CA LEU A 153 0.06 11.03 -16.00
C LEU A 153 0.96 12.01 -15.26
N THR A 154 0.57 12.32 -14.04
CA THR A 154 1.38 13.09 -13.09
C THR A 154 1.93 12.12 -12.05
N GLY A 155 3.24 12.27 -11.77
CA GLY A 155 3.94 11.40 -10.83
C GLY A 155 3.34 11.42 -9.42
N PRO A 156 3.80 10.54 -8.54
CA PRO A 156 3.26 10.42 -7.18
C PRO A 156 3.41 11.72 -6.40
N LYS A 157 2.28 12.26 -5.92
CA LYS A 157 2.23 13.40 -5.00
C LYS A 157 1.94 12.92 -3.58
N LYS A 158 2.51 13.60 -2.59
CA LYS A 158 2.27 13.35 -1.17
C LYS A 158 1.27 14.40 -0.67
N LYS A 159 0.24 13.96 0.06
CA LYS A 159 -0.65 14.89 0.77
C LYS A 159 -0.01 15.28 2.09
N GLU A 160 -0.27 16.50 2.53
CA GLU A 160 0.16 16.99 3.85
C GLU A 160 -0.39 16.05 4.95
N ASN A 161 0.44 15.74 5.95
CA ASN A 161 0.12 14.80 7.04
C ASN A 161 -0.21 13.34 6.65
N VAL A 162 0.08 12.93 5.41
CA VAL A 162 -0.14 11.54 4.97
C VAL A 162 1.18 10.89 4.55
N SER A 163 1.53 9.74 5.14
CA SER A 163 2.75 8.99 4.79
C SER A 163 2.69 8.36 3.39
N ARG A 164 1.48 8.15 2.87
CA ARG A 164 1.19 7.56 1.56
C ARG A 164 1.31 8.58 0.42
N THR A 165 1.87 8.12 -0.70
CA THR A 165 1.90 8.83 -1.98
C THR A 165 0.78 8.35 -2.90
N TYR A 166 0.23 9.26 -3.69
CA TYR A 166 -0.89 9.02 -4.61
C TYR A 166 -0.50 9.44 -6.02
N SER A 167 -0.88 8.64 -7.01
CA SER A 167 -0.66 8.96 -8.43
C SER A 167 -1.84 9.74 -8.98
N TYR A 168 -1.55 10.74 -9.80
CA TYR A 168 -2.55 11.64 -10.36
C TYR A 168 -2.49 11.60 -11.88
N ALA A 169 -3.56 12.01 -12.54
CA ALA A 169 -3.61 12.21 -13.97
C ALA A 169 -4.27 13.55 -14.28
N ILE A 170 -3.79 14.20 -15.34
CA ILE A 170 -4.42 15.35 -15.96
C ILE A 170 -5.40 14.81 -16.99
N CYS A 171 -6.67 15.17 -16.83
CA CYS A 171 -7.76 14.76 -17.71
C CYS A 171 -8.40 15.98 -18.38
N ARG A 172 -8.81 15.81 -19.65
CA ARG A 172 -9.70 16.74 -20.35
C ARG A 172 -11.13 16.28 -20.15
N CYS A 173 -11.97 17.14 -19.63
CA CYS A 173 -13.39 16.86 -19.54
C CYS A 173 -14.10 17.23 -20.84
N GLU A 174 -15.19 16.54 -21.18
CA GLU A 174 -16.13 16.93 -22.25
C GLU A 174 -16.66 18.35 -22.05
N CYS A 175 -16.69 18.84 -20.80
CA CYS A 175 -17.01 20.22 -20.44
C CYS A 175 -15.98 21.26 -20.93
N GLY A 176 -14.90 20.81 -21.60
CA GLY A 176 -13.77 21.62 -22.06
C GLY A 176 -12.69 21.88 -21.00
N ARG A 177 -13.01 21.76 -19.70
CA ARG A 177 -12.04 22.01 -18.62
C ARG A 177 -11.02 20.88 -18.47
N ILE A 178 -9.80 21.27 -18.14
CA ILE A 178 -8.74 20.36 -17.73
C ILE A 178 -8.77 20.26 -16.20
N CYS A 179 -8.71 19.05 -15.66
CA CYS A 179 -8.68 18.81 -14.23
C CYS A 179 -7.65 17.75 -13.86
N GLU A 180 -7.03 17.92 -12.69
CA GLU A 180 -6.17 16.91 -12.10
C GLU A 180 -6.98 15.99 -11.18
N VAL A 181 -6.88 14.69 -11.40
CA VAL A 181 -7.66 13.67 -10.69
C VAL A 181 -6.76 12.53 -10.23
N GLU A 182 -7.08 11.95 -9.07
CA GLU A 182 -6.36 10.80 -8.55
C GLU A 182 -6.70 9.55 -9.38
N ILE A 183 -5.68 8.81 -9.85
CA ILE A 183 -5.84 7.63 -10.71
C ILE A 183 -6.70 6.56 -10.02
N PHE A 184 -6.52 6.37 -8.72
CA PHE A 184 -7.33 5.42 -7.95
C PHE A 184 -8.83 5.75 -8.00
N ASN A 185 -9.19 7.05 -7.96
CA ASN A 185 -10.59 7.49 -8.00
C ASN A 185 -11.17 7.43 -9.43
N LEU A 186 -10.34 7.59 -10.46
CA LEU A 186 -10.72 7.31 -11.85
C LEU A 186 -11.08 5.83 -12.02
N LEU A 187 -10.19 4.92 -11.63
CA LEU A 187 -10.38 3.47 -11.77
C LEU A 187 -11.54 2.94 -10.92
N LYS A 188 -11.76 3.50 -9.72
CA LYS A 188 -12.91 3.15 -8.86
C LYS A 188 -14.22 3.81 -9.29
N GLY A 189 -14.21 4.64 -10.33
CA GLY A 189 -15.44 5.27 -10.82
C GLY A 189 -16.02 6.29 -9.85
N LYS A 190 -15.18 7.02 -9.10
CA LYS A 190 -15.63 8.09 -8.19
C LYS A 190 -15.61 9.46 -8.86
N ASN A 191 -14.68 9.67 -9.81
CA ASN A 191 -14.51 10.94 -10.51
C ASN A 191 -14.78 10.75 -12.01
N TYR A 192 -15.99 11.11 -12.45
CA TYR A 192 -16.43 10.96 -13.84
C TYR A 192 -16.51 12.28 -14.63
N SER A 193 -16.22 13.42 -13.99
CA SER A 193 -16.27 14.74 -14.62
C SER A 193 -15.41 15.77 -13.89
N CYS A 194 -15.24 16.94 -14.52
CA CYS A 194 -14.63 18.14 -13.94
C CYS A 194 -15.44 18.74 -12.76
N GLY A 195 -16.54 18.11 -12.34
CA GLY A 195 -17.56 18.67 -11.44
C GLY A 195 -18.76 19.28 -12.17
N CYS A 196 -18.69 19.43 -13.51
CA CYS A 196 -19.81 19.93 -14.32
C CYS A 196 -21.08 19.09 -14.17
N LEU A 197 -20.94 17.76 -14.09
CA LEU A 197 -22.09 16.86 -14.00
C LEU A 197 -22.89 17.09 -12.71
N ALA A 198 -22.22 17.42 -11.60
CA ALA A 198 -22.89 17.73 -10.35
C ALA A 198 -23.61 19.09 -10.42
N LEU A 199 -23.00 20.08 -11.10
CA LEU A 199 -23.59 21.40 -11.31
C LEU A 199 -24.83 21.35 -12.21
N GLU A 200 -24.76 20.60 -13.32
CA GLU A 200 -25.91 20.36 -14.21
C GLU A 200 -27.08 19.74 -13.44
N LYS A 201 -26.83 18.63 -12.72
CA LYS A 201 -27.86 18.00 -11.87
C LYS A 201 -28.43 18.95 -10.84
N SER A 202 -27.61 19.77 -10.20
CA SER A 202 -28.08 20.76 -9.22
C SER A 202 -28.94 21.85 -9.85
N ARG A 203 -28.63 22.29 -11.08
CA ARG A 203 -29.43 23.27 -11.83
C ARG A 203 -30.75 22.67 -12.28
N ASP A 204 -30.74 21.43 -12.79
CA ASP A 204 -31.96 20.72 -13.20
C ASP A 204 -32.89 20.49 -12.00
N LEU A 205 -32.33 20.10 -10.86
CA LEU A 205 -33.08 20.00 -9.61
C LEU A 205 -33.61 21.38 -9.17
N GLY A 206 -32.80 22.44 -9.26
CA GLY A 206 -33.25 23.80 -8.98
C GLY A 206 -34.39 24.26 -9.90
N ALA A 207 -34.33 23.92 -11.19
CA ALA A 207 -35.39 24.25 -12.16
C ALA A 207 -36.67 23.45 -11.90
N LYS A 208 -36.55 22.17 -11.54
CA LYS A 208 -37.70 21.30 -11.19
C LYS A 208 -38.32 21.63 -9.83
N PHE A 209 -37.52 22.10 -8.87
CA PHE A 209 -37.91 22.24 -7.47
C PHE A 209 -37.77 23.66 -6.89
N GLY A 210 -37.51 24.72 -7.68
CA GLY A 210 -37.54 26.05 -7.09
C GLY A 210 -37.33 27.27 -7.99
N ARG A 211 -38.41 28.07 -8.11
CA ARG A 211 -38.43 29.50 -7.74
C ARG A 211 -39.79 29.98 -7.18
N ASP A 212 -40.81 29.14 -7.10
CA ASP A 212 -42.15 29.54 -6.66
C ASP A 212 -42.29 29.55 -5.12
N ARG A 213 -42.99 30.57 -4.60
CA ARG A 213 -43.21 30.81 -3.16
C ARG A 213 -43.84 29.58 -2.48
N LYS A 214 -44.76 28.89 -3.17
CA LYS A 214 -45.48 27.71 -2.67
C LYS A 214 -44.56 26.51 -2.41
N THR A 215 -43.59 26.24 -3.30
CA THR A 215 -42.65 25.12 -3.13
C THR A 215 -41.63 25.39 -2.03
N ARG A 216 -41.17 26.65 -1.86
CA ARG A 216 -40.35 27.05 -0.70
C ARG A 216 -41.09 26.85 0.62
N GLU A 217 -42.36 27.24 0.67
CA GLU A 217 -43.17 27.09 1.88
C GLU A 217 -43.46 25.62 2.21
N LYS A 218 -43.79 24.79 1.20
CA LYS A 218 -43.90 23.34 1.39
C LYS A 218 -42.60 22.70 1.90
N ALA A 219 -41.45 23.08 1.35
CA ALA A 219 -40.15 22.56 1.81
C ALA A 219 -39.78 23.05 3.22
N ARG A 220 -40.19 24.28 3.59
CA ARG A 220 -40.05 24.85 4.93
C ARG A 220 -40.91 24.09 5.94
N ILE A 221 -42.20 23.96 5.67
CA ILE A 221 -43.15 23.20 6.49
C ILE A 221 -42.69 21.74 6.65
N SER A 222 -42.27 21.08 5.57
CA SER A 222 -41.76 19.71 5.63
C SER A 222 -40.50 19.57 6.51
N ASN A 223 -39.59 20.55 6.49
CA ASN A 223 -38.39 20.52 7.33
C ASN A 223 -38.65 20.86 8.80
N ILE A 224 -39.64 21.71 9.09
CA ILE A 224 -40.08 22.04 10.46
C ILE A 224 -40.84 20.85 11.04
N LEU A 225 -41.80 20.30 10.30
CA LEU A 225 -42.66 19.18 10.71
C LEU A 225 -41.99 17.81 10.74
N ASN A 226 -40.76 17.68 10.25
CA ASN A 226 -40.04 16.41 10.33
C ASN A 226 -39.12 16.39 11.57
N PRO A 227 -39.56 15.83 12.72
CA PRO A 227 -38.76 15.75 13.94
C PRO A 227 -37.65 14.69 13.83
N SER A 228 -37.67 13.86 12.79
CA SER A 228 -36.79 12.70 12.72
C SER A 228 -35.31 13.10 12.68
N PRO A 229 -34.45 12.37 13.41
CA PRO A 229 -33.02 12.59 13.38
C PRO A 229 -32.43 12.29 12.00
N ARG A 230 -31.44 13.09 11.57
CA ARG A 230 -30.69 12.81 10.35
C ARG A 230 -29.71 11.65 10.60
N LYS A 231 -29.23 11.01 9.52
CA LYS A 231 -28.16 9.98 9.59
C LYS A 231 -26.89 10.46 10.32
N THR A 232 -26.66 11.77 10.43
CA THR A 232 -25.56 12.39 11.16
C THR A 232 -25.81 12.53 12.66
N ASN A 233 -27.06 12.39 13.13
CA ASN A 233 -27.45 12.50 14.53
C ASN A 233 -27.42 11.16 15.28
N LYS A 234 -26.61 10.19 14.84
CA LYS A 234 -26.57 8.83 15.42
C LYS A 234 -26.34 8.79 16.93
N THR A 235 -25.55 9.73 17.46
CA THR A 235 -25.11 9.74 18.85
C THR A 235 -26.22 10.08 19.84
N THR A 236 -27.11 11.00 19.49
CA THR A 236 -28.17 11.50 20.38
C THR A 236 -29.56 11.09 19.91
N ARG A 237 -29.69 10.62 18.66
CA ARG A 237 -30.97 10.40 17.96
C ARG A 237 -31.91 11.60 17.99
N ILE A 238 -31.38 12.79 18.26
CA ILE A 238 -32.11 14.04 18.31
C ILE A 238 -31.63 14.93 17.17
N LYS A 239 -32.56 15.37 16.32
CA LYS A 239 -32.28 16.29 15.22
C LYS A 239 -31.59 17.56 15.74
N ASN A 240 -30.57 18.02 15.02
CA ASN A 240 -29.73 19.19 15.30
C ASN A 240 -28.79 19.09 16.50
N ILE A 241 -28.79 17.99 17.26
CA ILE A 241 -27.87 17.77 18.38
C ILE A 241 -26.94 16.61 18.05
N THR A 242 -25.65 16.77 18.35
CA THR A 242 -24.63 15.71 18.19
C THR A 242 -23.71 15.69 19.40
N TYR A 243 -23.30 14.50 19.85
CA TYR A 243 -22.37 14.36 20.96
C TYR A 243 -20.94 14.18 20.43
N SER A 244 -20.00 14.91 21.01
CA SER A 244 -18.58 14.80 20.70
C SER A 244 -17.84 14.12 21.85
N SER A 245 -17.44 12.86 21.65
CA SER A 245 -16.64 12.11 22.64
C SER A 245 -15.30 12.78 22.94
N LYS A 246 -14.65 13.38 21.92
CA LYS A 246 -13.37 14.10 22.05
C LYS A 246 -13.44 15.32 22.97
N LEU A 247 -14.56 16.05 22.94
CA LEU A 247 -14.74 17.32 23.66
C LEU A 247 -15.72 17.19 24.83
N LYS A 248 -16.16 15.97 25.15
CA LYS A 248 -17.13 15.64 26.20
C LYS A 248 -18.31 16.64 26.27
N SER A 249 -18.87 16.98 25.10
CA SER A 249 -19.90 18.01 24.99
C SER A 249 -20.88 17.73 23.85
N TYR A 250 -22.10 18.24 24.01
CA TYR A 250 -23.18 18.24 23.04
C TYR A 250 -23.11 19.49 22.18
N ARG A 251 -23.06 19.33 20.86
CA ARG A 251 -23.11 20.43 19.89
C ARG A 251 -24.51 20.53 19.32
N VAL A 252 -25.11 21.71 19.48
CA VAL A 252 -26.33 22.12 18.78
C VAL A 252 -25.93 22.87 17.52
N GLN A 253 -26.49 22.50 16.38
CA GLN A 253 -26.26 23.18 15.10
C GLN A 253 -27.57 23.35 14.33
N ILE A 254 -27.97 24.61 14.13
CA ILE A 254 -29.17 25.02 13.41
C ILE A 254 -28.77 25.97 12.29
N ILE A 255 -29.35 25.81 11.10
CA ILE A 255 -29.13 26.72 9.97
C ILE A 255 -30.49 27.27 9.57
N ARG A 256 -30.63 28.60 9.55
CA ARG A 256 -31.85 29.30 9.17
C ARG A 256 -31.49 30.58 8.42
N ASP A 257 -32.18 30.85 7.31
CA ASP A 257 -31.92 31.98 6.40
C ASP A 257 -30.45 32.14 6.00
N GLY A 258 -29.75 31.02 5.78
CA GLY A 258 -28.32 31.01 5.45
C GLY A 258 -27.39 31.29 6.64
N VAL A 259 -27.92 31.71 7.80
CA VAL A 259 -27.16 31.92 9.03
C VAL A 259 -27.03 30.61 9.80
N ARG A 260 -25.83 30.34 10.31
CA ARG A 260 -25.51 29.13 11.07
C ARG A 260 -25.35 29.46 12.56
N TYR A 261 -26.23 28.91 13.37
CA TYR A 261 -26.18 29.00 14.84
C TYR A 261 -25.57 27.71 15.40
N THR A 262 -24.42 27.83 16.06
CA THR A 262 -23.71 26.67 16.64
C THR A 262 -23.27 26.98 18.06
N LYS A 263 -23.67 26.14 19.03
CA LYS A 263 -23.25 26.26 20.43
C LYS A 263 -23.02 24.88 21.04
N ARG A 264 -22.20 24.81 22.09
CA ARG A 264 -21.87 23.56 22.79
C ARG A 264 -22.30 23.63 24.25
N PHE A 265 -22.66 22.48 24.79
CA PHE A 265 -23.13 22.32 26.15
C PHE A 265 -22.52 21.06 26.79
N PRO A 266 -22.25 21.08 28.09
CA PRO A 266 -21.79 19.91 28.84
C PRO A 266 -22.88 18.83 28.95
N THR A 267 -24.15 19.22 29.12
CA THR A 267 -25.27 18.29 29.33
C THR A 267 -26.22 18.24 28.12
N LEU A 268 -26.96 17.13 28.01
CA LEU A 268 -27.96 16.98 26.95
C LEU A 268 -29.17 17.90 27.18
N ALA A 269 -29.56 18.09 28.45
CA ALA A 269 -30.69 18.95 28.83
C ALA A 269 -30.47 20.39 28.38
N GLU A 270 -29.33 20.99 28.73
CA GLU A 270 -28.99 22.36 28.31
C GLU A 270 -28.95 22.51 26.78
N ALA A 271 -28.48 21.48 26.07
CA ALA A 271 -28.48 21.48 24.61
C ALA A 271 -29.91 21.43 24.03
N MET A 272 -30.84 20.74 24.69
CA MET A 272 -32.24 20.68 24.29
C MET A 272 -32.96 22.00 24.59
N ASP A 273 -32.73 22.59 25.76
CA ASP A 273 -33.34 23.86 26.14
C ASP A 273 -32.90 24.99 25.20
N TYR A 274 -31.59 25.09 24.93
CA TYR A 274 -31.08 26.04 23.96
C TYR A 274 -31.63 25.81 22.55
N LYS A 275 -31.72 24.54 22.12
CA LYS A 275 -32.31 24.20 20.81
C LYS A 275 -33.75 24.69 20.72
N ASN A 276 -34.57 24.42 21.74
CA ASN A 276 -36.00 24.75 21.72
C ASN A 276 -36.21 26.26 21.80
N ALA A 277 -35.49 26.95 22.68
CA ALA A 277 -35.52 28.41 22.80
C ALA A 277 -35.11 29.10 21.49
N LEU A 278 -34.02 28.66 20.87
CA LEU A 278 -33.54 29.24 19.61
C LEU A 278 -34.50 28.98 18.45
N LEU A 279 -35.14 27.80 18.39
CA LEU A 279 -36.13 27.53 17.35
C LEU A 279 -37.33 28.45 17.49
N LYS A 280 -37.83 28.65 18.71
CA LYS A 280 -38.96 29.54 19.02
C LYS A 280 -38.64 30.99 18.64
N GLU A 281 -37.48 31.51 19.07
CA GLU A 281 -37.04 32.87 18.74
C GLU A 281 -36.92 33.08 17.21
N LEU A 282 -36.37 32.08 16.52
CA LEU A 282 -36.22 32.13 15.07
C LEU A 282 -37.56 31.99 14.34
N ASP A 283 -38.56 31.32 14.92
CA ASP A 283 -39.92 31.26 14.38
C ASP A 283 -40.64 32.60 14.52
N GLU A 284 -40.53 33.27 15.68
CA GLU A 284 -41.15 34.58 15.96
C GLU A 284 -40.57 35.70 15.08
N LYS A 285 -39.25 35.73 14.88
CA LYS A 285 -38.57 36.68 13.98
C LYS A 285 -38.95 36.54 12.51
N LEU A 286 -39.51 35.41 12.12
CA LEU A 286 -39.98 35.20 10.75
C LEU A 286 -41.39 35.71 10.56
N HIS A 287 -42.29 35.54 11.54
CA HIS A 287 -43.67 36.04 11.45
C HIS A 287 -43.72 37.57 11.43
N SER A 288 -42.83 38.25 12.17
CA SER A 288 -42.72 39.72 12.21
C SER A 288 -42.10 40.37 10.96
N ARG A 289 -41.56 39.59 10.03
CA ARG A 289 -41.04 40.10 8.73
C ARG A 289 -42.05 39.98 7.59
N ASP A 290 -43.16 39.29 7.85
CA ASP A 290 -44.23 39.02 6.89
C ASP A 290 -45.48 39.91 7.12
N GLU A 291 -45.48 40.76 8.16
CA GLU A 291 -46.39 41.92 8.37
C GLU A 291 -45.74 43.21 7.83
#